data_AF-A0A4S4LXC2-F1
#
_entry.id   AF-A0A4S4LXC2-F1
#
_cell.length_a   1.000
_cell.length_b   1.000
_cell.length_c   1.000
_cell.angle_alpha   90.00
_cell.angle_beta   90.00
_cell.angle_gamma   90.00
#
_symmetry.space_group_name_H-M   'P 1'
#
loop_
_entity.id
_entity.type
_entity.pdbx_description
1 polymer ?
#
loop_
_entity_poly.entity_id
_entity_poly.type
_entity_poly.pdbx_seq_one_letter_code
_entity_poly.pdbx_strand_id
1 'polypeptide(L)'
;MKSLTALVYLSAVLIAAVAARPVRRDVDPSLVPEFGWQSGVNPTGTGDCDGAVDGADGKPIKIPCSCPPDRDVFIQDLNANLAAGHVVNNPTVGLSFPTDNSTASQLARLNAAAVTLQNLNGPGVGCPIVSTTFSAQQQAIEAGEPLPPSAIPTPTTVSTSDTPGSTSNSISVTTSDVPSSTSETAPAPTSSGASDSEIAALAPPLGFVSGARVCWFFRRITGTGDCDGAVNGADGKPIKIPCSCPPDQDSYIANLTANVHAGRAVNNPTVQISFPTDNSTASQLARLNAAAVTIQNLNGPGVGCPIVSTTFSAQQQAIEAGLPLPASVIPAGTSSSAVAPSSTGTATSSGIVAIASPTASSPAPTGASSSTSSSIAALAPPLGFTAGTGDCDGAVNGTDGKPIKIPCSCPPSQDTYISQLTANVNAGRAVNNPSVQISFPTDDSKASKLARLNAAAVTLQNLNGPGKGCPVVSTTFSAQQKAIQAGQ
;
A
#
# COMPACT_ATOMS: atom_id res chain seq x y z
N MET A 1 -25.59 70.88 -9.17
CA MET A 1 -25.28 71.52 -10.46
C MET A 1 -24.12 70.77 -11.10
N LYS A 2 -24.33 70.25 -12.33
CA LYS A 2 -23.40 70.19 -13.49
C LYS A 2 -22.01 69.57 -13.24
N SER A 3 -21.60 68.44 -13.85
CA SER A 3 -21.53 68.11 -15.29
C SER A 3 -21.54 66.56 -15.47
N LEU A 4 -22.27 65.87 -16.34
CA LEU A 4 -22.61 65.97 -17.78
C LEU A 4 -21.45 65.60 -18.75
N THR A 5 -21.42 64.30 -19.09
CA THR A 5 -21.35 63.72 -20.44
C THR A 5 -20.11 63.94 -21.33
N ALA A 6 -19.35 62.86 -21.61
CA ALA A 6 -18.60 62.69 -22.86
C ALA A 6 -18.30 61.20 -23.18
N LEU A 7 -18.77 60.77 -24.38
CA LEU A 7 -18.26 59.71 -25.30
C LEU A 7 -17.86 58.33 -24.71
N VAL A 8 -18.54 57.20 -24.95
CA VAL A 8 -18.90 56.50 -26.21
C VAL A 8 -17.73 56.33 -27.20
N TYR A 9 -17.46 55.05 -27.55
CA TYR A 9 -16.47 54.48 -28.46
C TYR A 9 -15.17 53.91 -27.84
N LEU A 10 -15.25 52.69 -27.31
CA LEU A 10 -14.16 51.73 -27.49
C LEU A 10 -14.73 50.38 -27.94
N SER A 11 -14.34 50.03 -29.15
CA SER A 11 -14.75 48.91 -29.98
C SER A 11 -14.57 47.56 -29.31
N ALA A 12 -15.55 46.69 -29.52
CA ALA A 12 -15.52 45.28 -29.18
C ALA A 12 -14.34 44.56 -29.88
N VAL A 13 -13.33 44.17 -29.10
CA VAL A 13 -12.41 43.09 -29.47
C VAL A 13 -12.83 41.88 -28.64
N LEU A 14 -13.83 41.17 -29.14
CA LEU A 14 -14.17 39.82 -28.69
C LEU A 14 -13.03 38.92 -29.16
N ILE A 15 -11.98 38.81 -28.35
CA ILE A 15 -10.96 37.78 -28.52
C ILE A 15 -11.69 36.45 -28.36
N ALA A 16 -11.99 35.80 -29.48
CA ALA A 16 -12.33 34.40 -29.52
C ALA A 16 -11.10 33.62 -29.04
N ALA A 17 -10.96 33.49 -27.72
CA ALA A 17 -10.11 32.49 -27.12
C ALA A 17 -10.74 31.14 -27.48
N VAL A 18 -10.38 30.63 -28.65
CA VAL A 18 -10.55 29.22 -28.98
C VAL A 18 -9.73 28.50 -27.93
N ALA A 19 -10.39 28.11 -26.83
CA ALA A 19 -9.86 27.12 -25.92
C ALA A 19 -9.67 25.88 -26.79
N ALA A 20 -8.47 25.72 -27.32
CA ALA A 20 -8.03 24.52 -27.99
C ALA A 20 -8.13 23.44 -26.92
N ARG A 21 -9.30 22.80 -26.83
CA ARG A 21 -9.49 21.62 -26.02
C ARG A 21 -8.45 20.65 -26.56
N PRO A 22 -7.43 20.25 -25.77
CA PRO A 22 -6.44 19.31 -26.24
C PRO A 22 -7.21 18.09 -26.74
N VAL A 23 -7.12 17.83 -28.04
CA VAL A 23 -7.72 16.65 -28.65
C VAL A 23 -7.00 15.48 -28.01
N ARG A 24 -7.69 14.79 -27.10
CA ARG A 24 -7.22 13.53 -26.54
C ARG A 24 -7.15 12.58 -27.73
N ARG A 25 -5.93 12.17 -28.08
CA ARG A 25 -5.73 11.15 -29.12
C ARG A 25 -6.29 9.84 -28.60
N ASP A 26 -6.90 9.07 -29.49
CA ASP A 26 -7.29 7.70 -29.20
C ASP A 26 -6.07 6.93 -28.65
N VAL A 27 -6.32 6.05 -27.69
CA VAL A 27 -5.29 5.19 -27.13
C VAL A 27 -4.73 4.29 -28.22
N ASP A 28 -3.41 4.18 -28.27
CA ASP A 28 -2.73 3.18 -29.09
C ASP A 28 -3.14 1.78 -28.63
N PRO A 29 -3.84 0.97 -29.47
CA PRO A 29 -4.28 -0.37 -29.11
C PRO A 29 -3.16 -1.33 -28.69
N SER A 30 -1.90 -1.03 -29.05
CA SER A 30 -0.73 -1.81 -28.64
C SER A 30 -0.27 -1.54 -27.20
N LEU A 31 -0.70 -0.42 -26.60
CA LEU A 31 -0.43 -0.10 -25.21
C LEU A 31 -1.49 -0.66 -24.26
N VAL A 32 -2.62 -1.14 -24.79
CA VAL A 32 -3.70 -1.75 -24.01
C VAL A 32 -3.31 -3.19 -23.68
N PRO A 33 -3.24 -3.55 -22.38
CA PRO A 33 -2.90 -4.92 -21.97
C PRO A 33 -3.86 -5.94 -22.56
N GLU A 34 -3.34 -7.06 -23.04
CA GLU A 34 -4.17 -8.18 -23.51
C GLU A 34 -4.94 -8.81 -22.35
N PHE A 35 -6.15 -9.31 -22.60
CA PHE A 35 -6.88 -10.06 -21.56
C PHE A 35 -6.21 -11.38 -21.22
N GLY A 36 -5.49 -11.98 -22.18
CA GLY A 36 -4.86 -13.29 -22.02
C GLY A 36 -5.83 -14.44 -21.76
N TRP A 37 -7.12 -14.23 -21.98
CA TRP A 37 -8.19 -15.22 -21.83
C TRP A 37 -9.31 -14.97 -22.85
N GLN A 38 -10.08 -16.01 -23.15
CA GLN A 38 -11.20 -15.95 -24.09
C GLN A 38 -12.52 -16.07 -23.34
N SER A 39 -13.55 -15.35 -23.79
CA SER A 39 -14.90 -15.51 -23.25
C SER A 39 -15.49 -16.86 -23.60
N GLY A 40 -16.44 -17.36 -22.80
CA GLY A 40 -17.19 -18.56 -23.16
C GLY A 40 -16.46 -19.90 -22.95
N VAL A 41 -15.34 -19.91 -22.22
CA VAL A 41 -14.59 -21.16 -21.95
C VAL A 41 -15.37 -22.06 -20.98
N ASN A 42 -15.60 -23.31 -21.37
CA ASN A 42 -16.28 -24.34 -20.57
C ASN A 42 -17.60 -23.87 -19.91
N PRO A 43 -18.63 -23.52 -20.70
CA PRO A 43 -19.90 -23.06 -20.15
C PRO A 43 -20.58 -24.15 -19.33
N THR A 44 -21.10 -23.79 -18.16
CA THR A 44 -21.82 -24.72 -17.26
C THR A 44 -23.29 -24.94 -17.67
N GLY A 45 -23.80 -24.14 -18.60
CA GLY A 45 -25.22 -24.08 -18.95
C GLY A 45 -26.08 -23.19 -18.03
N THR A 46 -25.51 -22.61 -16.96
CA THR A 46 -26.19 -21.65 -16.07
C THR A 46 -25.86 -20.18 -16.35
N GLY A 47 -25.05 -19.93 -17.38
CA GLY A 47 -24.52 -18.58 -17.70
C GLY A 47 -23.10 -18.32 -17.19
N ASP A 48 -22.50 -19.29 -16.50
CA ASP A 48 -21.15 -19.23 -15.96
C ASP A 48 -20.15 -20.02 -16.81
N CYS A 49 -18.93 -19.50 -16.89
CA CYS A 49 -17.80 -20.04 -17.63
C CYS A 49 -16.56 -20.07 -16.73
N ASP A 50 -15.54 -20.82 -17.14
CA ASP A 50 -14.24 -20.84 -16.45
C ASP A 50 -13.49 -19.52 -16.68
N GLY A 51 -13.01 -18.92 -15.58
CA GLY A 51 -12.16 -17.75 -15.59
C GLY A 51 -10.70 -18.06 -15.86
N ALA A 52 -9.91 -17.01 -16.04
CA ALA A 52 -8.49 -17.09 -16.40
C ALA A 52 -7.59 -17.51 -15.24
N VAL A 53 -8.10 -17.45 -14.01
CA VAL A 53 -7.35 -17.68 -12.78
C VAL A 53 -8.01 -18.79 -11.98
N ASP A 54 -7.19 -19.73 -11.51
CA ASP A 54 -7.61 -20.78 -10.60
C ASP A 54 -7.85 -20.21 -9.20
N GLY A 55 -8.92 -20.68 -8.57
CA GLY A 55 -9.23 -20.42 -7.19
C GLY A 55 -8.30 -21.16 -6.24
N ALA A 56 -8.53 -20.91 -4.96
CA ALA A 56 -7.91 -21.59 -3.84
C ALA A 56 -7.96 -23.13 -3.91
N ASP A 57 -9.01 -23.68 -4.54
CA ASP A 57 -9.24 -25.11 -4.70
C ASP A 57 -8.56 -25.71 -5.94
N GLY A 58 -7.76 -24.91 -6.66
CA GLY A 58 -7.09 -25.32 -7.90
C GLY A 58 -8.05 -25.49 -9.07
N LYS A 59 -9.27 -24.95 -8.99
CA LYS A 59 -10.24 -24.95 -10.09
C LYS A 59 -10.42 -23.53 -10.63
N PRO A 60 -10.68 -23.36 -11.94
CA PRO A 60 -10.96 -22.05 -12.50
C PRO A 60 -12.12 -21.35 -11.77
N ILE A 61 -11.91 -20.09 -11.41
CA ILE A 61 -12.97 -19.28 -10.78
C ILE A 61 -14.09 -19.08 -11.80
N LYS A 62 -15.33 -19.35 -11.42
CA LYS A 62 -16.49 -19.14 -12.29
C LYS A 62 -16.74 -17.66 -12.53
N ILE A 63 -16.92 -17.28 -13.78
CA ILE A 63 -17.20 -15.92 -14.25
C ILE A 63 -18.40 -15.92 -15.19
N PRO A 64 -19.07 -14.78 -15.43
CA PRO A 64 -20.08 -14.69 -16.49
C PRO A 64 -19.47 -15.05 -17.85
N CYS A 65 -20.17 -15.85 -18.66
CA CYS A 65 -19.67 -16.27 -19.97
C CYS A 65 -19.44 -15.13 -20.97
N SER A 66 -20.03 -13.94 -20.73
CA SER A 66 -19.79 -12.73 -21.50
C SER A 66 -18.46 -12.03 -21.17
N CYS A 67 -17.68 -12.57 -20.24
CA CYS A 67 -16.42 -12.00 -19.79
C CYS A 67 -15.22 -12.87 -20.23
N PRO A 68 -14.12 -12.27 -20.70
CA PRO A 68 -13.95 -10.83 -20.99
C PRO A 68 -14.80 -10.37 -22.19
N PRO A 69 -15.09 -9.07 -22.35
CA PRO A 69 -15.76 -8.56 -23.54
C PRO A 69 -14.89 -8.72 -24.79
N ASP A 70 -15.45 -8.45 -25.97
CA ASP A 70 -14.65 -8.28 -27.17
C ASP A 70 -13.62 -7.15 -26.99
N ARG A 71 -12.40 -7.36 -27.51
CA ARG A 71 -11.27 -6.44 -27.28
C ARG A 71 -11.51 -5.06 -27.90
N ASP A 72 -12.16 -4.99 -29.07
CA ASP A 72 -12.42 -3.70 -29.73
C ASP A 72 -13.50 -2.92 -28.98
N VAL A 73 -14.53 -3.61 -28.48
CA VAL A 73 -15.56 -3.03 -27.60
C VAL A 73 -14.91 -2.46 -26.33
N PHE A 74 -14.01 -3.21 -25.69
CA PHE A 74 -13.30 -2.74 -24.52
C PHE A 74 -12.42 -1.51 -24.79
N ILE A 75 -11.69 -1.49 -25.91
CA ILE A 75 -10.86 -0.33 -26.30
C ILE A 75 -11.74 0.89 -26.54
N GLN A 76 -12.92 0.72 -27.13
CA GLN A 76 -13.88 1.80 -27.28
C GLN A 76 -14.32 2.38 -25.93
N ASP A 77 -14.65 1.54 -24.96
CA ASP A 77 -15.01 1.98 -23.60
C ASP A 77 -13.84 2.64 -22.86
N LEU A 78 -12.63 2.11 -23.01
CA LEU A 78 -11.42 2.71 -22.44
C LEU A 78 -11.16 4.10 -23.04
N ASN A 79 -11.31 4.27 -24.35
CA ASN A 79 -11.18 5.57 -25.02
C ASN A 79 -12.23 6.57 -24.53
N ALA A 80 -13.49 6.14 -24.36
CA ALA A 80 -14.55 6.98 -23.81
C ALA A 80 -14.21 7.46 -22.39
N ASN A 81 -13.72 6.55 -21.54
CA ASN A 81 -13.29 6.87 -20.18
C ASN A 81 -12.12 7.86 -20.14
N LEU A 82 -11.12 7.68 -21.00
CA LEU A 82 -9.95 8.57 -21.03
C LEU A 82 -10.25 9.94 -21.65
N ALA A 83 -11.19 10.01 -22.59
CA ALA A 83 -11.72 11.27 -23.09
C ALA A 83 -12.46 12.05 -21.99
N ALA A 84 -13.18 11.34 -21.12
CA ALA A 84 -13.84 11.92 -19.95
C ALA A 84 -12.88 12.24 -18.79
N GLY A 85 -11.71 11.59 -18.74
CA GLY A 85 -10.75 11.66 -17.63
C GLY A 85 -11.19 10.89 -16.38
N HIS A 86 -12.26 10.09 -16.48
CA HIS A 86 -12.86 9.27 -15.44
C HIS A 86 -13.67 8.16 -16.09
N VAL A 87 -14.05 7.14 -15.31
CA VAL A 87 -14.92 6.08 -15.81
C VAL A 87 -16.32 6.65 -16.10
N VAL A 88 -16.80 6.62 -17.34
CA VAL A 88 -18.09 7.22 -17.76
C VAL A 88 -19.25 6.67 -16.93
N ASN A 89 -19.24 5.37 -16.65
CA ASN A 89 -20.26 4.70 -15.85
C ASN A 89 -19.99 4.75 -14.33
N ASN A 90 -18.87 5.33 -13.90
CA ASN A 90 -18.53 5.56 -12.50
C ASN A 90 -17.64 6.83 -12.32
N PRO A 91 -18.23 8.04 -12.41
CA PRO A 91 -17.45 9.28 -12.49
C PRO A 91 -16.60 9.62 -11.26
N THR A 92 -16.78 8.91 -10.15
CA THR A 92 -15.97 9.07 -8.94
C THR A 92 -14.55 8.51 -9.08
N VAL A 93 -14.32 7.64 -10.09
CA VAL A 93 -13.03 7.00 -10.33
C VAL A 93 -12.32 7.70 -11.49
N GLY A 94 -11.26 8.43 -11.16
CA GLY A 94 -10.38 9.07 -12.15
C GLY A 94 -9.53 8.05 -12.90
N LEU A 95 -9.21 8.33 -14.16
CA LEU A 95 -8.38 7.47 -14.99
C LEU A 95 -7.21 8.24 -15.61
N SER A 96 -6.04 7.58 -15.65
CA SER A 96 -4.84 8.07 -16.31
C SER A 96 -4.24 6.94 -17.14
N PHE A 97 -3.74 7.25 -18.33
CA PHE A 97 -3.16 6.28 -19.26
C PHE A 97 -1.85 6.83 -19.83
N PRO A 98 -0.74 6.74 -19.06
CA PRO A 98 0.55 7.21 -19.53
C PRO A 98 1.06 6.34 -20.69
N THR A 99 1.84 6.93 -21.60
CA THR A 99 2.29 6.28 -22.84
C THR A 99 3.75 5.82 -22.81
N ASP A 100 4.51 6.14 -21.77
CA ASP A 100 5.90 5.71 -21.65
C ASP A 100 6.01 4.24 -21.17
N ASN A 101 7.21 3.67 -21.30
CA ASN A 101 7.46 2.26 -21.01
C ASN A 101 8.02 2.02 -19.59
N SER A 102 7.92 2.99 -18.67
CA SER A 102 8.31 2.74 -17.28
C SER A 102 7.39 1.71 -16.63
N THR A 103 7.91 0.95 -15.67
CA THR A 103 7.14 0.02 -14.83
C THR A 103 5.91 0.70 -14.22
N ALA A 104 6.08 1.93 -13.72
CA ALA A 104 4.98 2.72 -13.16
C ALA A 104 3.89 3.01 -14.21
N SER A 105 4.27 3.35 -15.44
CA SER A 105 3.32 3.62 -16.52
C SER A 105 2.63 2.36 -17.03
N GLN A 106 3.34 1.23 -17.09
CA GLN A 106 2.74 -0.08 -17.40
C GLN A 106 1.70 -0.49 -16.35
N LEU A 107 2.02 -0.36 -15.05
CA LEU A 107 1.08 -0.63 -13.96
C LEU A 107 -0.11 0.32 -13.99
N ALA A 108 0.10 1.61 -14.29
CA ALA A 108 -0.99 2.57 -14.43
C ALA A 108 -1.95 2.20 -15.57
N ARG A 109 -1.43 1.74 -16.72
CA ARG A 109 -2.25 1.24 -17.84
C ARG A 109 -3.02 -0.03 -17.49
N LEU A 110 -2.37 -0.97 -16.79
CA LEU A 110 -3.02 -2.20 -16.33
C LEU A 110 -4.12 -1.92 -15.32
N ASN A 111 -3.89 -1.00 -14.37
CA ASN A 111 -4.92 -0.52 -13.45
C ASN A 111 -6.07 0.18 -14.17
N ALA A 112 -5.77 1.05 -15.16
CA ALA A 112 -6.78 1.72 -15.96
C ALA A 112 -7.66 0.71 -16.74
N ALA A 113 -7.03 -0.32 -17.29
CA ALA A 113 -7.72 -1.41 -17.98
C ALA A 113 -8.61 -2.22 -17.02
N ALA A 114 -8.08 -2.60 -15.86
CA ALA A 114 -8.81 -3.33 -14.82
C ALA A 114 -10.03 -2.55 -14.29
N VAL A 115 -9.86 -1.26 -14.00
CA VAL A 115 -10.94 -0.37 -13.55
C VAL A 115 -12.01 -0.21 -14.63
N THR A 116 -11.61 -0.05 -15.90
CA THR A 116 -12.56 0.02 -17.02
C THR A 116 -13.37 -1.27 -17.12
N LEU A 117 -12.70 -2.43 -17.05
CA LEU A 117 -13.31 -3.76 -17.13
C LEU A 117 -14.37 -3.97 -16.02
N GLN A 118 -14.07 -3.56 -14.79
CA GLN A 118 -14.96 -3.69 -13.64
C GLN A 118 -16.16 -2.75 -13.67
N ASN A 119 -16.13 -1.69 -14.48
CA ASN A 119 -17.15 -0.64 -14.49
C ASN A 119 -17.83 -0.46 -15.86
N LEU A 120 -17.79 -1.48 -16.73
CA LEU A 120 -18.36 -1.42 -18.08
C LEU A 120 -19.86 -1.07 -18.09
N ASN A 121 -20.62 -1.45 -17.06
CA ASN A 121 -22.07 -1.27 -16.99
C ASN A 121 -22.54 -0.53 -15.73
N GLY A 122 -21.64 0.12 -15.01
CA GLY A 122 -21.94 0.84 -13.76
C GLY A 122 -20.88 0.61 -12.68
N PRO A 123 -21.02 1.25 -11.49
CA PRO A 123 -20.06 1.10 -10.40
C PRO A 123 -19.92 -0.36 -9.95
N GLY A 124 -18.76 -0.98 -10.25
CA GLY A 124 -18.49 -2.39 -9.94
C GLY A 124 -19.34 -3.39 -10.72
N VAL A 125 -20.09 -2.95 -11.74
CA VAL A 125 -20.90 -3.80 -12.61
C VAL A 125 -20.16 -3.94 -13.94
N GLY A 126 -19.44 -5.04 -14.10
CA GLY A 126 -18.63 -5.30 -15.27
C GLY A 126 -18.04 -6.71 -15.22
N CYS A 127 -16.95 -6.91 -15.95
CA CYS A 127 -16.24 -8.17 -15.91
C CYS A 127 -15.25 -8.20 -14.73
N PRO A 128 -15.25 -9.28 -13.92
CA PRO A 128 -14.33 -9.37 -12.80
C PRO A 128 -12.88 -9.54 -13.31
N ILE A 129 -11.89 -9.04 -12.58
CA ILE A 129 -10.47 -9.11 -13.02
C ILE A 129 -10.02 -10.55 -13.29
N VAL A 130 -10.56 -11.52 -12.54
CA VAL A 130 -10.29 -12.97 -12.72
C VAL A 130 -10.77 -13.52 -14.07
N SER A 131 -11.51 -12.74 -14.86
CA SER A 131 -11.80 -13.05 -16.28
C SER A 131 -10.65 -12.74 -17.24
N THR A 132 -9.54 -12.23 -16.71
CA THR A 132 -8.33 -11.85 -17.45
C THR A 132 -7.09 -12.33 -16.71
N THR A 133 -5.93 -12.28 -17.36
CA THR A 133 -4.63 -12.55 -16.75
C THR A 133 -3.96 -11.30 -16.18
N PHE A 134 -4.71 -10.20 -15.97
CA PHE A 134 -4.14 -8.94 -15.47
C PHE A 134 -3.39 -9.09 -14.15
N SER A 135 -3.82 -9.98 -13.24
CA SER A 135 -3.08 -10.25 -11.99
C SER A 135 -1.69 -10.84 -12.26
N ALA A 136 -1.57 -11.80 -13.17
CA ALA A 136 -0.29 -12.37 -13.56
C ALA A 136 0.59 -11.36 -14.32
N GLN A 137 -0.02 -10.55 -15.19
CA GLN A 137 0.68 -9.49 -15.90
C GLN A 137 1.20 -8.40 -14.95
N GLN A 138 0.43 -8.04 -13.92
CA GLN A 138 0.89 -7.13 -12.88
C GLN A 138 2.14 -7.66 -12.19
N GLN A 139 2.13 -8.94 -11.79
CA GLN A 139 3.28 -9.58 -11.16
C GLN A 139 4.50 -9.61 -12.09
N ALA A 140 4.31 -9.87 -13.38
CA ALA A 140 5.38 -9.83 -14.38
C ALA A 140 6.00 -8.43 -14.50
N ILE A 141 5.17 -7.38 -14.60
CA ILE A 141 5.64 -5.99 -14.63
C ILE A 141 6.43 -5.64 -13.35
N GLU A 142 5.91 -6.03 -12.19
CA GLU A 142 6.56 -5.81 -10.88
C GLU A 142 7.90 -6.56 -10.78
N ALA A 143 8.01 -7.73 -11.42
CA ALA A 143 9.26 -8.48 -11.54
C ALA A 143 10.25 -7.88 -12.57
N GLY A 144 9.86 -6.81 -13.27
CA GLY A 144 10.67 -6.20 -14.33
C GLY A 144 10.67 -7.00 -15.63
N GLU A 145 9.78 -7.98 -15.78
CA GLU A 145 9.60 -8.68 -17.03
C GLU A 145 8.81 -7.78 -18.00
N PRO A 146 9.29 -7.62 -19.25
CA PRO A 146 8.52 -6.91 -20.26
C PRO A 146 7.22 -7.68 -20.51
N LEU A 147 6.09 -6.96 -20.55
CA LEU A 147 4.83 -7.57 -20.96
C LEU A 147 5.03 -8.30 -22.30
N PRO A 148 4.48 -9.52 -22.46
CA PRO A 148 4.51 -10.18 -23.75
C PRO A 148 3.93 -9.21 -24.78
N PRO A 149 4.62 -8.98 -25.91
CA PRO A 149 4.12 -8.07 -26.92
C PRO A 149 2.72 -8.55 -27.33
N SER A 150 1.74 -7.65 -27.32
CA SER A 150 0.40 -7.92 -27.82
C SER A 150 0.51 -8.63 -29.16
N ALA A 151 0.26 -9.93 -29.16
CA ALA A 151 0.26 -10.70 -30.39
C ALA A 151 -0.92 -10.17 -31.19
N ILE A 152 -0.65 -9.40 -32.24
CA ILE A 152 -1.68 -8.93 -33.16
C ILE A 152 -2.43 -10.19 -33.62
N PRO A 153 -3.74 -10.32 -33.35
CA PRO A 153 -4.47 -11.51 -33.77
C PRO A 153 -4.41 -11.56 -35.29
N THR A 154 -3.67 -12.54 -35.82
CA THR A 154 -3.75 -12.90 -37.23
C THR A 154 -5.19 -13.30 -37.52
N PRO A 155 -5.88 -12.69 -38.50
CA PRO A 155 -7.29 -12.98 -38.76
C PRO A 155 -7.46 -14.45 -39.11
N THR A 156 -8.08 -15.22 -38.20
CA THR A 156 -8.37 -16.63 -38.40
C THR A 156 -9.52 -16.76 -39.38
N THR A 157 -9.23 -17.15 -40.62
CA THR A 157 -10.24 -17.63 -41.57
C THR A 157 -10.98 -18.81 -40.97
N VAL A 158 -12.24 -18.59 -40.60
CA VAL A 158 -13.17 -19.62 -40.13
C VAL A 158 -13.50 -20.55 -41.31
N SER A 159 -12.93 -21.74 -41.34
CA SER A 159 -13.37 -22.82 -42.23
C SER A 159 -14.62 -23.46 -41.64
N THR A 160 -15.78 -23.10 -42.16
CA THR A 160 -17.03 -23.85 -41.98
C THR A 160 -16.92 -25.19 -42.70
N SER A 161 -16.98 -26.30 -41.96
CA SER A 161 -17.13 -27.64 -42.53
C SER A 161 -18.32 -28.34 -41.87
N ASP A 162 -19.48 -28.22 -42.51
CA ASP A 162 -20.64 -29.09 -42.32
C ASP A 162 -20.37 -30.43 -43.00
N THR A 163 -20.50 -31.56 -42.29
CA THR A 163 -21.03 -32.83 -42.83
C THR A 163 -21.39 -33.81 -41.69
N PRO A 164 -22.62 -34.36 -41.63
CA PRO A 164 -22.99 -35.45 -40.73
C PRO A 164 -22.93 -36.82 -41.46
N GLY A 165 -22.37 -37.85 -40.83
CA GLY A 165 -22.40 -39.22 -41.36
C GLY A 165 -21.83 -40.28 -40.41
N SER A 166 -22.71 -41.18 -39.95
CA SER A 166 -22.45 -42.38 -39.13
C SER A 166 -21.31 -43.28 -39.62
N THR A 167 -20.64 -44.02 -38.71
CA THR A 167 -20.83 -45.47 -38.45
C THR A 167 -19.72 -46.01 -37.51
N SER A 168 -20.13 -46.92 -36.62
CA SER A 168 -19.37 -47.68 -35.63
C SER A 168 -18.07 -48.36 -36.09
N ASN A 169 -17.06 -48.44 -35.22
CA ASN A 169 -16.32 -49.69 -34.96
C ASN A 169 -15.53 -49.68 -33.66
N SER A 170 -15.30 -50.86 -33.10
CA SER A 170 -14.87 -51.13 -31.73
C SER A 170 -13.44 -51.69 -31.62
N ILE A 171 -12.88 -51.61 -30.39
CA ILE A 171 -11.85 -52.48 -29.76
C ILE A 171 -10.39 -52.37 -30.27
N SER A 172 -9.49 -51.84 -29.42
CA SER A 172 -8.43 -52.65 -28.75
C SER A 172 -7.44 -51.83 -27.92
N VAL A 173 -7.11 -52.41 -26.77
CA VAL A 173 -6.06 -52.09 -25.80
C VAL A 173 -4.66 -52.31 -26.38
N THR A 174 -3.70 -51.43 -26.10
CA THR A 174 -2.30 -51.81 -25.88
C THR A 174 -1.57 -50.77 -25.01
N THR A 175 -0.96 -51.26 -23.94
CA THR A 175 -0.12 -50.58 -22.95
C THR A 175 1.37 -50.59 -23.34
N SER A 176 2.14 -49.64 -22.77
CA SER A 176 3.62 -49.60 -22.63
C SER A 176 4.41 -49.23 -23.90
N ASP A 177 5.41 -48.35 -23.93
CA ASP A 177 6.53 -48.10 -23.02
C ASP A 177 7.08 -46.65 -23.19
N VAL A 178 7.64 -46.07 -22.11
CA VAL A 178 8.28 -44.74 -22.08
C VAL A 178 9.78 -44.90 -21.80
N PRO A 179 10.72 -44.32 -22.58
CA PRO A 179 12.13 -44.32 -22.23
C PRO A 179 12.46 -43.23 -21.19
N SER A 180 13.08 -43.68 -20.10
CA SER A 180 13.71 -42.84 -19.07
C SER A 180 14.75 -41.91 -19.67
N SER A 181 14.64 -40.61 -19.37
CA SER A 181 15.71 -39.63 -19.55
C SER A 181 16.13 -39.11 -18.18
N THR A 182 17.41 -39.28 -17.90
CA THR A 182 18.16 -38.92 -16.69
C THR A 182 18.15 -37.41 -16.43
N SER A 183 17.71 -37.02 -15.24
CA SER A 183 17.78 -35.65 -14.73
C SER A 183 19.20 -35.30 -14.28
N GLU A 184 19.79 -34.32 -14.94
CA GLU A 184 21.00 -33.61 -14.52
C GLU A 184 20.64 -32.56 -13.47
N THR A 185 21.23 -32.67 -12.28
CA THR A 185 20.93 -31.82 -11.13
C THR A 185 21.56 -30.44 -11.30
N ALA A 186 20.75 -29.43 -11.63
CA ALA A 186 21.14 -28.03 -11.56
C ALA A 186 21.33 -27.60 -10.08
N PRO A 187 22.35 -26.78 -9.77
CA PRO A 187 22.61 -26.34 -8.39
C PRO A 187 21.47 -25.44 -7.89
N ALA A 188 21.00 -25.72 -6.68
CA ALA A 188 19.98 -24.94 -5.99
C ALA A 188 20.39 -23.46 -5.87
N PRO A 189 19.49 -22.50 -6.12
CA PRO A 189 19.77 -21.09 -5.87
C PRO A 189 19.98 -20.89 -4.38
N THR A 190 21.20 -20.49 -4.01
CA THR A 190 21.56 -20.10 -2.64
C THR A 190 20.83 -18.81 -2.30
N SER A 191 19.58 -18.91 -1.82
CA SER A 191 18.86 -17.75 -1.31
C SER A 191 19.54 -17.32 -0.02
N SER A 192 20.19 -16.16 -0.03
CA SER A 192 20.53 -15.41 1.16
C SER A 192 19.23 -14.98 1.84
N GLY A 193 18.56 -15.90 2.54
CA GLY A 193 17.28 -15.65 3.19
C GLY A 193 17.41 -14.54 4.21
N ALA A 194 16.47 -13.60 4.21
CA ALA A 194 16.39 -12.56 5.22
C ALA A 194 16.32 -13.19 6.61
N SER A 195 17.05 -12.63 7.58
CA SER A 195 17.00 -13.13 8.97
C SER A 195 15.65 -12.81 9.62
N ASP A 196 15.22 -13.59 10.63
CA ASP A 196 13.96 -13.34 11.34
C ASP A 196 13.86 -11.91 11.89
N SER A 197 14.97 -11.38 12.41
CA SER A 197 15.03 -10.01 12.91
C SER A 197 14.93 -8.97 11.81
N GLU A 198 15.46 -9.25 10.62
CA GLU A 198 15.35 -8.38 9.45
C GLU A 198 13.92 -8.40 8.88
N ILE A 199 13.30 -9.57 8.80
CA ILE A 199 11.89 -9.71 8.40
C ILE A 199 11.00 -8.93 9.38
N ALA A 200 11.18 -9.10 10.68
CA ALA A 200 10.42 -8.37 11.70
C ALA A 200 10.62 -6.85 11.60
N ALA A 201 11.85 -6.38 11.36
CA ALA A 201 12.15 -4.95 11.23
C ALA A 201 11.56 -4.33 9.96
N LEU A 202 11.50 -5.09 8.86
CA LEU A 202 10.99 -4.65 7.57
C LEU A 202 9.50 -4.95 7.36
N ALA A 203 8.88 -5.73 8.25
CA ALA A 203 7.46 -6.06 8.18
C ALA A 203 6.62 -4.78 8.23
N PRO A 204 5.71 -4.53 7.27
CA PRO A 204 4.80 -3.39 7.32
C PRO A 204 3.96 -3.43 8.61
N PRO A 205 3.80 -2.30 9.32
CA PRO A 205 2.95 -2.26 10.50
C PRO A 205 1.48 -2.44 10.10
N LEU A 206 0.68 -3.18 10.88
CA LEU A 206 -0.74 -3.37 10.59
C LEU A 206 -1.54 -2.05 10.67
N GLY A 207 -1.04 -1.09 11.45
CA GLY A 207 -1.70 0.18 11.76
C GLY A 207 -2.77 0.09 12.85
N PHE A 208 -3.06 -1.13 13.32
CA PHE A 208 -3.94 -1.40 14.46
C PHE A 208 -3.23 -2.33 15.43
N VAL A 209 -3.33 -2.00 16.71
CA VAL A 209 -2.89 -2.91 17.77
C VAL A 209 -4.12 -3.71 18.20
N SER A 210 -4.12 -5.02 17.96
CA SER A 210 -5.14 -5.92 18.50
C SER A 210 -5.28 -5.67 20.01
N GLY A 211 -6.51 -5.41 20.47
CA GLY A 211 -6.79 -5.09 21.88
C GLY A 211 -6.57 -3.64 22.31
N ALA A 212 -6.07 -2.73 21.47
CA ALA A 212 -6.11 -1.31 21.79
C ALA A 212 -7.56 -0.81 21.89
N ARG A 213 -7.82 0.09 22.84
CA ARG A 213 -9.15 0.51 23.32
C ARG A 213 -10.11 1.09 22.26
N VAL A 214 -9.68 1.24 21.01
CA VAL A 214 -10.54 1.70 19.91
C VAL A 214 -11.64 0.68 19.61
N CYS A 215 -11.34 -0.64 19.66
CA CYS A 215 -12.38 -1.66 19.54
C CYS A 215 -13.27 -1.77 20.79
N TRP A 216 -12.78 -1.40 21.97
CA TRP A 216 -13.57 -1.47 23.21
C TRP A 216 -14.59 -0.35 23.32
N PHE A 217 -14.26 0.87 22.89
CA PHE A 217 -15.17 2.00 23.02
C PHE A 217 -16.32 1.95 21.99
N PHE A 218 -16.09 1.31 20.84
CA PHE A 218 -17.10 1.06 19.81
C PHE A 218 -17.70 -0.36 19.84
N ARG A 219 -17.40 -1.16 20.88
CA ARG A 219 -18.13 -2.40 21.20
C ARG A 219 -19.52 -2.08 21.76
N ARG A 220 -20.31 -1.27 21.04
CA ARG A 220 -21.77 -1.41 21.15
C ARG A 220 -22.06 -2.79 20.60
N ILE A 221 -22.42 -3.70 21.49
CA ILE A 221 -22.79 -5.08 21.23
C ILE A 221 -23.94 -5.07 20.22
N THR A 222 -23.64 -5.11 18.93
CA THR A 222 -24.64 -5.41 17.89
C THR A 222 -24.94 -6.91 17.83
N GLY A 223 -24.20 -7.73 18.59
CA GLY A 223 -24.37 -9.18 18.63
C GLY A 223 -23.87 -9.90 17.37
N THR A 224 -23.39 -9.17 16.35
CA THR A 224 -23.03 -9.75 15.04
C THR A 224 -21.57 -10.19 14.92
N GLY A 225 -20.69 -9.81 15.84
CA GLY A 225 -19.26 -10.22 15.82
C GLY A 225 -18.36 -9.38 14.90
N ASP A 226 -18.90 -8.30 14.30
CA ASP A 226 -18.17 -7.40 13.42
C ASP A 226 -17.62 -6.17 14.16
N CYS A 227 -16.45 -5.72 13.74
CA CYS A 227 -15.76 -4.52 14.17
C CYS A 227 -15.72 -3.50 13.04
N ASP A 228 -15.67 -2.21 13.38
CA ASP A 228 -15.48 -1.14 12.39
C ASP A 228 -14.04 -1.17 11.88
N GLY A 229 -13.89 -1.25 10.56
CA GLY A 229 -12.61 -1.31 9.87
C GLY A 229 -11.90 0.04 9.78
N ALA A 230 -10.64 -0.02 9.37
CA ALA A 230 -9.72 1.11 9.29
C ALA A 230 -10.14 2.17 8.27
N VAL A 231 -10.76 1.69 7.20
CA VAL A 231 -11.09 2.48 6.03
C VAL A 231 -12.60 2.62 5.96
N ASN A 232 -13.03 3.81 5.57
CA ASN A 232 -14.41 4.05 5.24
C ASN A 232 -14.71 3.45 3.86
N GLY A 233 -15.85 2.79 3.73
CA GLY A 233 -16.40 2.38 2.46
C GLY A 233 -16.83 3.59 1.63
N ALA A 234 -17.33 3.32 0.43
CA ALA A 234 -17.82 4.35 -0.49
C ALA A 234 -18.98 5.18 0.09
N ASP A 235 -19.68 4.66 1.08
CA ASP A 235 -20.75 5.34 1.82
C ASP A 235 -20.25 6.25 2.97
N GLY A 236 -18.93 6.36 3.12
CA GLY A 236 -18.29 7.14 4.18
C GLY A 236 -18.35 6.49 5.56
N LYS A 237 -18.86 5.26 5.68
CA LYS A 237 -18.91 4.52 6.95
C LYS A 237 -17.75 3.52 7.03
N PRO A 238 -17.21 3.24 8.22
CA PRO A 238 -16.21 2.19 8.39
C PRO A 238 -16.70 0.85 7.84
N ILE A 239 -15.86 0.17 7.04
CA ILE A 239 -16.18 -1.15 6.51
C ILE A 239 -16.23 -2.15 7.67
N LYS A 240 -17.29 -2.96 7.77
CA LYS A 240 -17.37 -4.00 8.80
C LYS A 240 -16.36 -5.12 8.50
N ILE A 241 -15.57 -5.48 9.50
CA ILE A 241 -14.57 -6.55 9.45
C ILE A 241 -14.77 -7.51 10.62
N PRO A 242 -14.40 -8.80 10.51
CA PRO A 242 -14.43 -9.70 11.65
C PRO A 242 -13.59 -9.15 12.80
N CYS A 243 -14.09 -9.19 14.05
CA CYS A 243 -13.34 -8.65 15.18
C CYS A 243 -12.03 -9.38 15.53
N SER A 244 -11.80 -10.57 14.95
CA SER A 244 -10.50 -11.27 15.00
C SER A 244 -9.46 -10.66 14.06
N CYS A 245 -9.85 -9.65 13.27
CA CYS A 245 -9.02 -9.00 12.27
C CYS A 245 -8.73 -7.54 12.64
N PRO A 246 -7.47 -7.09 12.51
CA PRO A 246 -6.29 -7.88 12.18
C PRO A 246 -5.78 -8.72 13.37
N PRO A 247 -4.93 -9.73 13.14
CA PRO A 247 -4.21 -10.40 14.24
C PRO A 247 -3.34 -9.41 15.02
N ASP A 248 -2.82 -9.83 16.18
CA ASP A 248 -1.79 -9.04 16.86
C ASP A 248 -0.49 -9.01 16.03
N GLN A 249 0.33 -7.98 16.30
CA GLN A 249 1.54 -7.71 15.51
C GLN A 249 2.55 -8.87 15.58
N ASP A 250 2.70 -9.52 16.74
CA ASP A 250 3.65 -10.61 16.92
C ASP A 250 3.21 -11.86 16.17
N SER A 251 1.92 -12.22 16.25
CA SER A 251 1.32 -13.31 15.45
C SER A 251 1.44 -13.04 13.96
N TYR A 252 1.20 -11.80 13.51
CA TYR A 252 1.38 -11.42 12.11
C TYR A 252 2.83 -11.56 11.65
N ILE A 253 3.80 -11.04 12.42
CA ILE A 253 5.23 -11.15 12.10
C ILE A 253 5.64 -12.62 12.06
N ALA A 254 5.21 -13.45 13.02
CA ALA A 254 5.52 -14.88 13.03
C ALA A 254 5.01 -15.60 11.76
N ASN A 255 3.78 -15.31 11.31
CA ASN A 255 3.22 -15.86 10.08
C ASN A 255 3.94 -15.34 8.83
N LEU A 256 4.29 -14.05 8.79
CA LEU A 256 5.05 -13.46 7.69
C LEU A 256 6.44 -14.11 7.60
N THR A 257 7.15 -14.25 8.71
CA THR A 257 8.45 -14.93 8.77
C THR A 257 8.37 -16.36 8.25
N ALA A 258 7.34 -17.12 8.66
CA ALA A 258 7.13 -18.48 8.16
C ALA A 258 6.89 -18.51 6.64
N ASN A 259 6.10 -17.58 6.11
CA ASN A 259 5.83 -17.45 4.68
C ASN A 259 7.08 -17.06 3.87
N VAL A 260 7.88 -16.12 4.38
CA VAL A 260 9.11 -15.67 3.74
C VAL A 260 10.13 -16.81 3.67
N HIS A 261 10.33 -17.56 4.76
CA HIS A 261 11.22 -18.73 4.75
C HIS A 261 10.74 -19.84 3.83
N ALA A 262 9.43 -20.03 3.70
CA ALA A 262 8.86 -20.99 2.76
C ALA A 262 8.94 -20.52 1.29
N GLY A 263 9.20 -19.23 1.05
CA GLY A 263 9.09 -18.58 -0.27
C GLY A 263 7.65 -18.51 -0.80
N ARG A 264 6.65 -18.87 0.02
CA ARG A 264 5.22 -18.99 -0.35
C ARG A 264 4.35 -18.89 0.90
N ALA A 265 3.07 -18.59 0.74
CA ALA A 265 2.15 -18.61 1.88
C ALA A 265 1.99 -20.04 2.41
N VAL A 266 2.36 -20.29 3.68
CA VAL A 266 2.36 -21.62 4.30
C VAL A 266 0.98 -22.28 4.25
N ASN A 267 -0.06 -21.48 4.50
CA ASN A 267 -1.45 -21.92 4.48
C ASN A 267 -2.12 -21.80 3.09
N ASN A 268 -1.40 -21.29 2.09
CA ASN A 268 -1.83 -21.28 0.69
C ASN A 268 -0.62 -21.43 -0.26
N PRO A 269 -0.07 -22.65 -0.41
CA PRO A 269 1.21 -22.86 -1.08
C PRO A 269 1.26 -22.46 -2.56
N THR A 270 0.12 -22.24 -3.20
CA THR A 270 0.05 -21.77 -4.60
C THR A 270 0.48 -20.31 -4.75
N VAL A 271 0.44 -19.52 -3.66
CA VAL A 271 0.81 -18.11 -3.68
C VAL A 271 2.26 -17.94 -3.25
N GLN A 272 3.11 -17.54 -4.19
CA GLN A 272 4.52 -17.23 -3.94
C GLN A 272 4.66 -15.94 -3.13
N ILE A 273 5.70 -15.87 -2.30
CA ILE A 273 6.02 -14.71 -1.48
C ILE A 273 7.43 -14.27 -1.81
N SER A 274 7.56 -13.05 -2.31
CA SER A 274 8.85 -12.36 -2.45
C SER A 274 8.98 -11.32 -1.35
N PHE A 275 10.11 -11.34 -0.63
CA PHE A 275 10.39 -10.40 0.45
C PHE A 275 11.79 -9.80 0.26
N PRO A 276 11.95 -8.89 -0.72
CA PRO A 276 13.23 -8.23 -0.92
C PRO A 276 13.55 -7.35 0.29
N THR A 277 14.85 -7.20 0.61
CA THR A 277 15.32 -6.48 1.81
C THR A 277 15.85 -5.08 1.50
N ASP A 278 16.00 -4.70 0.24
CA ASP A 278 16.44 -3.35 -0.13
C ASP A 278 15.34 -2.30 0.06
N ASN A 279 15.71 -1.02 -0.01
CA ASN A 279 14.80 0.09 0.28
C ASN A 279 14.14 0.70 -0.95
N SER A 280 14.21 0.07 -2.12
CA SER A 280 13.54 0.57 -3.31
C SER A 280 12.02 0.60 -3.14
N THR A 281 11.35 1.50 -3.87
CA THR A 281 9.87 1.57 -3.93
C THR A 281 9.28 0.22 -4.33
N ALA A 282 9.88 -0.47 -5.30
CA ALA A 282 9.47 -1.81 -5.73
C ALA A 282 9.57 -2.83 -4.59
N SER A 283 10.68 -2.83 -3.85
CA SER A 283 10.87 -3.74 -2.72
C SER A 283 9.95 -3.45 -1.54
N GLN A 284 9.63 -2.17 -1.30
CA GLN A 284 8.63 -1.77 -0.30
C GLN A 284 7.22 -2.25 -0.70
N LEU A 285 6.82 -2.10 -1.98
CA LEU A 285 5.55 -2.64 -2.48
C LEU A 285 5.52 -4.17 -2.38
N ALA A 286 6.60 -4.86 -2.75
CA ALA A 286 6.69 -6.31 -2.66
C ALA A 286 6.53 -6.80 -1.21
N ARG A 287 7.16 -6.13 -0.23
CA ARG A 287 6.96 -6.42 1.20
C ARG A 287 5.52 -6.16 1.65
N LEU A 288 4.89 -5.09 1.16
CA LEU A 288 3.49 -4.78 1.43
C LEU A 288 2.54 -5.85 0.85
N ASN A 289 2.81 -6.31 -0.37
CA ASN A 289 2.07 -7.39 -1.02
C ASN A 289 2.26 -8.72 -0.26
N ALA A 290 3.49 -9.05 0.14
CA ALA A 290 3.77 -10.23 0.95
C ALA A 290 3.01 -10.20 2.29
N ALA A 291 2.96 -9.04 2.94
CA ALA A 291 2.19 -8.81 4.15
C ALA A 291 0.67 -8.98 3.91
N ALA A 292 0.14 -8.40 2.84
CA ALA A 292 -1.26 -8.51 2.47
C ALA A 292 -1.67 -9.97 2.23
N VAL A 293 -0.88 -10.71 1.43
CA VAL A 293 -1.09 -12.14 1.17
C VAL A 293 -1.02 -12.94 2.46
N THR A 294 -0.06 -12.65 3.34
CA THR A 294 0.07 -13.32 4.65
C THR A 294 -1.23 -13.20 5.45
N ILE A 295 -1.78 -11.98 5.52
CA ILE A 295 -2.99 -11.70 6.30
C ILE A 295 -4.24 -12.34 5.67
N GLN A 296 -4.35 -12.32 4.34
CA GLN A 296 -5.47 -12.93 3.62
C GLN A 296 -5.49 -14.46 3.70
N ASN A 297 -4.36 -15.10 3.99
CA ASN A 297 -4.23 -16.56 4.03
C ASN A 297 -3.94 -17.11 5.44
N LEU A 298 -4.19 -16.35 6.51
CA LEU A 298 -3.85 -16.76 7.88
C LEU A 298 -4.45 -18.10 8.29
N ASN A 299 -5.65 -18.46 7.82
CA ASN A 299 -6.34 -19.69 8.21
C ASN A 299 -6.64 -20.61 7.01
N GLY A 300 -5.93 -20.43 5.90
CA GLY A 300 -6.11 -21.18 4.67
C GLY A 300 -6.31 -20.30 3.44
N PRO A 301 -6.45 -20.88 2.25
CA PRO A 301 -6.57 -20.14 1.00
C PRO A 301 -7.77 -19.19 0.99
N GLY A 302 -7.50 -17.88 0.99
CA GLY A 302 -8.54 -16.83 1.05
C GLY A 302 -9.32 -16.76 2.36
N VAL A 303 -8.95 -17.56 3.37
CA VAL A 303 -9.56 -17.57 4.70
C VAL A 303 -8.63 -16.82 5.65
N GLY A 304 -8.77 -15.51 5.68
CA GLY A 304 -7.95 -14.64 6.51
C GLY A 304 -8.63 -13.30 6.75
N CYS A 305 -7.83 -12.30 7.09
CA CYS A 305 -8.36 -10.97 7.29
C CYS A 305 -8.36 -10.19 5.97
N PRO A 306 -9.44 -9.45 5.66
CA PRO A 306 -9.51 -8.67 4.44
C PRO A 306 -8.51 -7.51 4.54
N ILE A 307 -7.86 -7.10 3.43
CA ILE A 307 -6.82 -6.05 3.45
C ILE A 307 -7.32 -4.75 4.09
N VAL A 308 -8.61 -4.44 3.93
CA VAL A 308 -9.29 -3.28 4.55
C VAL A 308 -9.28 -3.28 6.08
N SER A 309 -8.94 -4.42 6.73
CA SER A 309 -8.68 -4.48 8.17
C SER A 309 -7.31 -3.94 8.57
N THR A 310 -6.50 -3.49 7.61
CA THR A 310 -5.16 -2.95 7.82
C THR A 310 -5.05 -1.55 7.21
N THR A 311 -3.90 -0.92 7.42
CA THR A 311 -3.56 0.34 6.76
C THR A 311 -2.77 0.15 5.47
N PHE A 312 -2.67 -1.07 4.93
CA PHE A 312 -1.82 -1.36 3.78
C PHE A 312 -2.19 -0.53 2.54
N SER A 313 -3.47 -0.30 2.25
CA SER A 313 -3.84 0.55 1.12
C SER A 313 -3.32 1.99 1.25
N ALA A 314 -3.34 2.55 2.46
CA ALA A 314 -2.77 3.89 2.71
C ALA A 314 -1.24 3.87 2.63
N GLN A 315 -0.61 2.79 3.10
CA GLN A 315 0.84 2.60 2.99
C GLN A 315 1.29 2.45 1.53
N GLN A 316 0.54 1.71 0.70
CA GLN A 316 0.78 1.58 -0.73
C GLN A 316 0.78 2.96 -1.40
N GLN A 317 -0.26 3.75 -1.18
CA GLN A 317 -0.36 5.11 -1.70
C GLN A 317 0.79 6.00 -1.23
N ALA A 318 1.23 5.83 0.03
CA ALA A 318 2.38 6.55 0.55
C ALA A 318 3.67 6.16 -0.19
N ILE A 319 3.94 4.86 -0.37
CA ILE A 319 5.13 4.39 -1.09
C ILE A 319 5.12 4.87 -2.55
N GLU A 320 3.97 4.79 -3.23
CA GLU A 320 3.78 5.29 -4.60
C GLU A 320 4.01 6.81 -4.70
N ALA A 321 3.65 7.55 -3.64
CA ALA A 321 3.95 8.97 -3.52
C ALA A 321 5.41 9.28 -3.13
N GLY A 322 6.27 8.25 -3.01
CA GLY A 322 7.68 8.39 -2.60
C GLY A 322 7.86 8.71 -1.12
N LEU A 323 6.86 8.46 -0.28
CA LEU A 323 6.98 8.54 1.17
C LEU A 323 7.57 7.23 1.70
N PRO A 324 8.56 7.30 2.62
CA PRO A 324 9.06 6.11 3.28
C PRO A 324 7.97 5.49 4.16
N LEU A 325 7.92 4.15 4.22
CA LEU A 325 7.08 3.43 5.17
C LEU A 325 7.41 3.87 6.61
N PRO A 326 6.39 4.02 7.49
CA PRO A 326 6.67 4.18 8.91
C PRO A 326 7.42 2.95 9.41
N ALA A 327 8.58 3.15 10.04
CA ALA A 327 9.36 2.07 10.61
C ALA A 327 8.48 1.24 11.57
N SER A 328 8.56 -0.09 11.47
CA SER A 328 7.79 -0.98 12.33
C SER A 328 8.16 -0.72 13.79
N VAL A 329 7.19 -0.20 14.54
CA VAL A 329 7.37 0.11 15.97
C VAL A 329 7.17 -1.19 16.74
N ILE A 330 8.19 -2.06 16.75
CA ILE A 330 8.19 -3.23 17.64
C ILE A 330 8.26 -2.69 19.08
N PRO A 331 7.29 -2.99 19.96
CA PRO A 331 7.43 -2.67 21.38
C PRO A 331 8.68 -3.38 21.89
N ALA A 332 9.62 -2.66 22.47
CA ALA A 332 10.80 -3.27 23.09
C ALA A 332 10.33 -4.24 24.19
N GLY A 333 10.22 -5.52 23.86
CA GLY A 333 9.90 -6.58 24.80
C GLY A 333 10.98 -6.60 25.87
N THR A 334 10.57 -6.38 27.12
CA THR A 334 11.43 -6.57 28.28
C THR A 334 11.91 -8.01 28.30
N SER A 335 13.21 -8.20 28.06
CA SER A 335 13.88 -9.49 28.24
C SER A 335 13.71 -9.93 29.70
N SER A 336 12.80 -10.87 29.95
CA SER A 336 12.71 -11.54 31.24
C SER A 336 13.93 -12.44 31.42
N SER A 337 14.89 -11.99 32.23
CA SER A 337 15.95 -12.84 32.75
C SER A 337 15.32 -14.03 33.48
N ALA A 338 15.58 -15.23 32.97
CA ALA A 338 15.24 -16.48 33.65
C ALA A 338 16.02 -16.57 34.97
N VAL A 339 15.28 -16.53 36.08
CA VAL A 339 15.78 -16.82 37.42
C VAL A 339 15.93 -18.33 37.56
N ALA A 340 17.15 -18.80 37.78
CA ALA A 340 17.44 -20.18 38.16
C ALA A 340 16.98 -20.46 39.61
N PRO A 341 16.54 -21.70 39.95
CA PRO A 341 15.95 -22.01 41.24
C PRO A 341 17.01 -22.10 42.35
N SER A 342 16.68 -21.48 43.48
CA SER A 342 17.40 -21.48 44.75
C SER A 342 17.31 -22.83 45.46
N SER A 343 18.47 -23.48 45.67
CA SER A 343 18.65 -24.53 46.68
C SER A 343 19.27 -23.94 47.94
N THR A 344 18.62 -24.21 49.07
CA THR A 344 19.01 -23.93 50.46
C THR A 344 20.38 -24.53 50.82
N GLY A 345 21.23 -23.76 51.49
CA GLY A 345 22.52 -24.24 52.01
C GLY A 345 23.21 -23.24 52.92
N THR A 346 23.33 -23.62 54.18
CA THR A 346 23.83 -22.95 55.39
C THR A 346 25.21 -22.27 55.27
N ALA A 347 25.37 -21.13 55.94
CA ALA A 347 26.60 -20.36 56.07
C ALA A 347 27.66 -21.05 56.95
N THR A 348 28.95 -20.94 56.56
CA THR A 348 30.13 -20.87 57.44
C THR A 348 31.28 -20.19 56.66
N SER A 349 32.22 -19.63 57.42
CA SER A 349 33.07 -18.46 57.23
C SER A 349 34.35 -18.58 56.39
N SER A 350 34.89 -17.37 56.11
CA SER A 350 36.32 -17.00 55.95
C SER A 350 37.04 -17.25 54.62
N GLY A 351 37.72 -16.20 54.13
CA GLY A 351 38.93 -16.36 53.30
C GLY A 351 39.08 -15.43 52.09
N ILE A 352 39.77 -14.31 52.32
CA ILE A 352 40.62 -13.49 51.42
C ILE A 352 41.08 -14.19 50.13
N VAL A 353 41.11 -13.48 48.97
CA VAL A 353 42.31 -13.07 48.17
C VAL A 353 41.84 -12.25 46.94
N ALA A 354 42.49 -11.09 46.74
CA ALA A 354 42.35 -10.23 45.59
C ALA A 354 43.18 -10.75 44.39
N ILE A 355 42.63 -10.65 43.18
CA ILE A 355 43.40 -10.65 41.93
C ILE A 355 42.74 -9.73 40.90
N ALA A 356 43.57 -8.97 40.20
CA ALA A 356 43.23 -7.84 39.36
C ALA A 356 43.12 -8.18 37.86
N SER A 357 42.19 -7.49 37.17
CA SER A 357 42.21 -7.04 35.75
C SER A 357 42.26 -8.10 34.62
N PRO A 358 41.85 -7.79 33.35
CA PRO A 358 41.70 -6.47 32.75
C PRO A 358 40.37 -6.17 32.02
N THR A 359 40.10 -4.87 31.95
CA THR A 359 39.05 -4.20 31.17
C THR A 359 39.47 -4.13 29.70
N ALA A 360 38.63 -4.64 28.79
CA ALA A 360 38.73 -4.40 27.36
C ALA A 360 37.58 -3.48 26.93
N SER A 361 37.89 -2.20 26.71
CA SER A 361 36.98 -1.21 26.15
C SER A 361 36.95 -1.32 24.62
N SER A 362 35.79 -1.64 24.04
CA SER A 362 35.57 -1.51 22.60
C SER A 362 35.20 -0.07 22.23
N PRO A 363 35.74 0.49 21.12
CA PRO A 363 35.44 1.85 20.68
C PRO A 363 34.05 1.95 20.03
N ALA A 364 33.31 3.01 20.40
CA ALA A 364 32.03 3.38 19.81
C ALA A 364 32.19 3.93 18.37
N PRO A 365 31.19 3.76 17.48
CA PRO A 365 31.25 4.28 16.13
C PRO A 365 31.08 5.81 16.10
N THR A 366 32.11 6.48 15.62
CA THR A 366 32.18 7.93 15.38
C THR A 366 31.62 8.25 13.99
N GLY A 367 30.51 8.99 13.90
CA GLY A 367 30.01 9.43 12.60
C GLY A 367 28.61 10.03 12.53
N ALA A 368 28.11 10.69 13.58
CA ALA A 368 26.90 11.52 13.47
C ALA A 368 27.31 12.99 13.58
N SER A 369 27.24 13.71 12.46
CA SER A 369 27.34 15.16 12.45
C SER A 369 26.24 15.72 13.36
N SER A 370 26.61 16.16 14.57
CA SER A 370 25.66 16.73 15.50
C SER A 370 25.10 18.03 14.93
N SER A 371 23.89 17.99 14.39
CA SER A 371 23.16 19.18 13.95
C SER A 371 23.09 20.18 15.11
N THR A 372 23.54 21.41 14.89
CA THR A 372 23.43 22.45 15.91
C THR A 372 21.96 22.84 16.11
N SER A 373 21.58 23.23 17.33
CA SER A 373 20.21 23.68 17.66
C SER A 373 19.72 24.81 16.74
N SER A 374 20.62 25.70 16.31
CA SER A 374 20.33 26.76 15.35
C SER A 374 19.96 26.24 13.96
N SER A 375 20.64 25.18 13.49
CA SER A 375 20.34 24.56 12.19
C SER A 375 18.98 23.85 12.21
N ILE A 376 18.64 23.20 13.33
CA ILE A 376 17.33 22.56 13.51
C ILE A 376 16.22 23.62 13.51
N ALA A 377 16.41 24.71 14.25
CA ALA A 377 15.43 25.80 14.29
C ALA A 377 15.20 26.46 12.92
N ALA A 378 16.26 26.64 12.12
CA ALA A 378 16.16 27.23 10.79
C ALA A 378 15.47 26.31 9.77
N LEU A 379 15.61 24.99 9.91
CA LEU A 379 15.01 23.98 9.02
C LEU A 379 13.66 23.45 9.52
N ALA A 380 13.23 23.84 10.73
CA ALA A 380 11.97 23.40 11.31
C ALA A 380 10.79 23.98 10.51
N PRO A 381 9.86 23.12 10.04
CA PRO A 381 8.64 23.58 9.38
C PRO A 381 7.86 24.58 10.26
N PRO A 382 7.41 25.72 9.73
CA PRO A 382 6.58 26.64 10.50
C PRO A 382 5.25 25.98 10.84
N LEU A 383 4.72 26.18 12.05
CA LEU A 383 3.41 25.62 12.42
C LEU A 383 2.28 26.27 11.58
N GLY A 384 2.48 27.53 11.18
CA GLY A 384 1.57 28.32 10.36
C GLY A 384 0.45 29.01 11.13
N PHE A 385 0.34 28.77 12.46
CA PHE A 385 -0.62 29.42 13.35
C PHE A 385 0.03 29.73 14.70
N THR A 386 -0.33 30.88 15.25
CA THR A 386 0.00 31.27 16.63
C THR A 386 -1.19 30.91 17.51
N ALA A 387 -0.96 30.21 18.63
CA ALA A 387 -2.00 29.95 19.62
C ALA A 387 -2.63 31.29 20.06
N GLY A 388 -3.90 31.51 19.68
CA GLY A 388 -4.64 32.74 19.93
C GLY A 388 -5.83 32.47 20.85
N THR A 389 -6.22 33.49 21.62
CA THR A 389 -7.27 33.48 22.66
C THR A 389 -8.71 33.33 22.14
N GLY A 390 -8.92 32.77 20.96
CA GLY A 390 -10.23 32.58 20.32
C GLY A 390 -10.68 31.12 20.27
N ASP A 391 -11.93 30.88 19.83
CA ASP A 391 -12.48 29.54 19.64
C ASP A 391 -11.52 28.69 18.80
N CYS A 392 -11.19 27.52 19.34
CA CYS A 392 -10.05 26.67 18.96
C CYS A 392 -10.37 25.83 17.72
N ASP A 393 -10.76 26.56 16.69
CA ASP A 393 -11.10 26.09 15.37
C ASP A 393 -9.78 25.81 14.63
N GLY A 394 -9.64 24.57 14.18
CA GLY A 394 -8.44 24.08 13.54
C GLY A 394 -8.13 24.79 12.23
N ALA A 395 -6.85 24.75 11.87
CA ALA A 395 -6.26 25.30 10.66
C ALA A 395 -6.94 24.87 9.35
N VAL A 396 -7.55 23.68 9.37
CA VAL A 396 -8.15 23.03 8.22
C VAL A 396 -9.64 22.85 8.45
N ASN A 397 -10.40 23.16 7.41
CA ASN A 397 -11.80 22.79 7.37
C ASN A 397 -11.90 21.27 7.18
N GLY A 398 -12.80 20.65 7.94
CA GLY A 398 -13.24 19.29 7.72
C GLY A 398 -13.92 19.13 6.35
N THR A 399 -14.29 17.89 6.03
CA THR A 399 -15.00 17.56 4.79
C THR A 399 -16.37 18.23 4.69
N ASP A 400 -16.92 18.70 5.81
CA ASP A 400 -18.16 19.48 5.92
C ASP A 400 -17.96 20.99 5.73
N GLY A 401 -16.73 21.43 5.42
CA GLY A 401 -16.37 22.83 5.27
C GLY A 401 -16.30 23.60 6.59
N LYS A 402 -16.50 22.95 7.73
CA LYS A 402 -16.40 23.57 9.06
C LYS A 402 -15.01 23.36 9.65
N PRO A 403 -14.45 24.32 10.40
CA PRO A 403 -13.20 24.10 11.10
C PRO A 403 -13.27 22.88 12.01
N ILE A 404 -12.25 22.03 11.97
CA ILE A 404 -12.16 20.88 12.88
C ILE A 404 -11.92 21.42 14.29
N LYS A 405 -12.67 20.96 15.30
CA LYS A 405 -12.41 21.37 16.70
C LYS A 405 -11.10 20.75 17.19
N ILE A 406 -10.21 21.59 17.69
CA ILE A 406 -8.90 21.20 18.21
C ILE A 406 -8.77 21.68 19.67
N PRO A 407 -8.07 20.95 20.55
CA PRO A 407 -7.77 21.45 21.89
C PRO A 407 -7.10 22.83 21.82
N CYS A 408 -7.54 23.78 22.64
CA CYS A 408 -7.03 25.16 22.64
C CYS A 408 -5.54 25.31 22.96
N SER A 409 -4.94 24.27 23.53
CA SER A 409 -3.50 24.18 23.75
C SER A 409 -2.72 23.80 22.49
N CYS A 410 -3.39 23.60 21.35
CA CYS A 410 -2.81 23.15 20.11
C CYS A 410 -3.05 24.15 18.96
N PRO A 411 -2.01 24.53 18.22
CA PRO A 411 -0.61 24.09 18.38
C PRO A 411 0.10 24.78 19.58
N PRO A 412 1.20 24.21 20.09
CA PRO A 412 2.04 24.91 21.08
C PRO A 412 2.69 26.16 20.45
N SER A 413 3.35 27.00 21.27
CA SER A 413 4.16 28.10 20.71
C SER A 413 5.29 27.55 19.83
N GLN A 414 5.71 28.33 18.84
CA GLN A 414 6.80 27.97 17.92
C GLN A 414 8.08 27.60 18.69
N ASP A 415 8.42 28.36 19.75
CA ASP A 415 9.59 28.08 20.58
C ASP A 415 9.49 26.75 21.33
N THR A 416 8.30 26.44 21.88
CA THR A 416 8.05 25.15 22.56
C THR A 416 8.20 23.99 21.58
N TYR A 417 7.63 24.14 20.38
CA TYR A 417 7.75 23.16 19.30
C TYR A 417 9.20 22.95 18.85
N ILE A 418 9.96 24.02 18.58
CA ILE A 418 11.36 23.94 18.16
C ILE A 418 12.22 23.30 19.26
N SER A 419 11.99 23.66 20.53
CA SER A 419 12.69 23.07 21.67
C SER A 419 12.47 21.56 21.74
N GLN A 420 11.21 21.10 21.62
CA GLN A 420 10.89 19.68 21.65
C GLN A 420 11.42 18.94 20.42
N LEU A 421 11.34 19.54 19.23
CA LEU A 421 11.90 18.96 18.01
C LEU A 421 13.41 18.79 18.14
N THR A 422 14.11 19.80 18.67
CA THR A 422 15.55 19.75 18.93
C THR A 422 15.91 18.61 19.89
N ALA A 423 15.15 18.45 20.98
CA ALA A 423 15.35 17.35 21.92
C ALA A 423 15.15 15.98 21.24
N ASN A 424 14.12 15.84 20.41
CA ASN A 424 13.83 14.61 19.67
C ASN A 424 14.92 14.28 18.64
N VAL A 425 15.40 15.28 17.89
CA VAL A 425 16.47 15.10 16.90
C VAL A 425 17.78 14.72 17.58
N ASN A 426 18.14 15.38 18.67
CA ASN A 426 19.35 15.05 19.44
C ASN A 426 19.29 13.64 20.05
N ALA A 427 18.09 13.17 20.42
CA ALA A 427 17.89 11.81 20.91
C ALA A 427 17.82 10.75 19.80
N GLY A 428 17.68 11.16 18.53
CA GLY A 428 17.37 10.28 17.40
C GLY A 428 15.98 9.62 17.47
N ARG A 429 15.12 10.04 18.41
CA ARG A 429 13.81 9.45 18.70
C ARG A 429 12.92 10.46 19.44
N ALA A 430 11.62 10.25 19.45
CA ALA A 430 10.72 11.10 20.23
C ALA A 430 10.97 10.90 21.73
N VAL A 431 11.40 11.94 22.45
CA VAL A 431 11.79 11.86 23.87
C VAL A 431 10.63 11.36 24.75
N ASN A 432 9.41 11.77 24.42
CA ASN A 432 8.19 11.39 25.12
C ASN A 432 7.53 10.12 24.55
N ASN A 433 8.09 9.53 23.50
CA ASN A 433 7.69 8.24 22.95
C ASN A 433 8.89 7.53 22.30
N PRO A 434 9.79 6.94 23.12
CA PRO A 434 11.10 6.48 22.65
C PRO A 434 11.08 5.39 21.57
N SER A 435 9.93 4.71 21.38
CA SER A 435 9.76 3.71 20.33
C SER A 435 9.70 4.32 18.93
N VAL A 436 9.41 5.62 18.80
CA VAL A 436 9.33 6.30 17.50
C VAL A 436 10.66 6.97 17.19
N GLN A 437 11.35 6.47 16.16
CA GLN A 437 12.59 7.05 15.65
C GLN A 437 12.34 8.38 14.93
N ILE A 438 13.31 9.29 15.02
CA ILE A 438 13.25 10.60 14.37
C ILE A 438 14.49 10.75 13.49
N SER A 439 14.26 10.91 12.18
CA SER A 439 15.29 11.30 11.22
C SER A 439 15.06 12.75 10.80
N PHE A 440 16.12 13.56 10.84
CA PHE A 440 16.08 14.98 10.48
C PHE A 440 17.23 15.32 9.54
N PRO A 441 17.15 14.89 8.27
CA PRO A 441 18.17 15.22 7.28
C PRO A 441 18.22 16.73 7.05
N THR A 442 19.39 17.26 6.71
CA THR A 442 19.65 18.71 6.60
C THR A 442 19.74 19.20 5.15
N ASP A 443 19.75 18.32 4.15
CA ASP A 443 19.78 18.72 2.75
C ASP A 443 18.42 19.20 2.23
N ASP A 444 18.41 19.85 1.07
CA ASP A 444 17.21 20.47 0.49
C ASP A 444 16.43 19.56 -0.46
N SER A 445 16.75 18.27 -0.51
CA SER A 445 15.98 17.35 -1.35
C SER A 445 14.52 17.29 -0.92
N LYS A 446 13.64 16.98 -1.89
CA LYS A 446 12.20 16.76 -1.64
C LYS A 446 11.99 15.72 -0.54
N ALA A 447 12.76 14.63 -0.57
CA ALA A 447 12.73 13.58 0.44
C ALA A 447 13.10 14.10 1.83
N SER A 448 14.15 14.91 1.94
CA SER A 448 14.60 15.47 3.21
C SER A 448 13.63 16.50 3.79
N LYS A 449 13.02 17.35 2.95
CA LYS A 449 11.93 18.24 3.38
C LYS A 449 10.74 17.46 3.93
N LEU A 450 10.36 16.35 3.28
CA LEU A 450 9.26 15.48 3.71
C LEU A 450 9.59 14.76 5.02
N ALA A 451 10.84 14.29 5.18
CA ALA A 451 11.32 13.67 6.42
C ALA A 451 11.30 14.67 7.59
N ARG A 452 11.74 15.91 7.38
CA ARG A 452 11.64 16.98 8.39
C ARG A 452 10.19 17.29 8.77
N LEU A 453 9.28 17.30 7.80
CA LEU A 453 7.85 17.50 8.05
C LEU A 453 7.23 16.34 8.85
N ASN A 454 7.63 15.09 8.56
CA ASN A 454 7.21 13.92 9.34
C ASN A 454 7.77 13.97 10.77
N ALA A 455 9.05 14.31 10.94
CA ALA A 455 9.66 14.49 12.27
C ALA A 455 8.93 15.57 13.09
N ALA A 456 8.54 16.66 12.44
CA ALA A 456 7.73 17.71 13.02
C ALA A 456 6.34 17.23 13.46
N ALA A 457 5.65 16.47 12.60
CA ALA A 457 4.34 15.89 12.90
C ALA A 457 4.39 14.93 14.10
N VAL A 458 5.38 14.02 14.11
CA VAL A 458 5.60 13.08 15.23
C VAL A 458 5.90 13.83 16.53
N THR A 459 6.72 14.88 16.45
CA THR A 459 7.04 15.73 17.61
C THR A 459 5.77 16.32 18.22
N LEU A 460 4.88 16.89 17.39
CA LEU A 460 3.61 17.45 17.85
C LEU A 460 2.69 16.39 18.46
N GLN A 461 2.55 15.23 17.81
CA GLN A 461 1.67 14.15 18.29
C GLN A 461 2.11 13.54 19.62
N ASN A 462 3.39 13.66 19.98
CA ASN A 462 3.96 13.07 21.18
C ASN A 462 4.38 14.12 22.23
N LEU A 463 3.93 15.37 22.12
CA LEU A 463 4.33 16.46 23.03
C LEU A 463 4.17 16.11 24.52
N ASN A 464 3.09 15.45 24.94
CA ASN A 464 2.84 15.09 26.35
C ASN A 464 2.81 13.57 26.59
N GLY A 465 3.50 12.80 25.75
CA GLY A 465 3.53 11.33 25.83
C GLY A 465 2.97 10.65 24.58
N PRO A 466 2.97 9.30 24.53
CA PRO A 466 2.57 8.53 23.35
C PRO A 466 1.12 8.85 22.92
N GLY A 467 0.99 9.52 21.78
CA GLY A 467 -0.31 9.97 21.24
C GLY A 467 -1.05 11.01 22.08
N LYS A 468 -0.36 11.70 23.01
CA LYS A 468 -0.93 12.73 23.91
C LYS A 468 -0.49 14.14 23.53
N GLY A 469 -0.32 14.40 22.24
CA GLY A 469 0.07 15.71 21.73
C GLY A 469 -1.01 16.38 20.89
N CYS A 470 -0.57 17.31 20.06
CA CYS A 470 -1.43 18.05 19.16
C CYS A 470 -1.65 17.27 17.86
N PRO A 471 -2.90 17.17 17.37
CA PRO A 471 -3.15 16.50 16.10
C PRO A 471 -2.53 17.31 14.96
N VAL A 472 -2.05 16.65 13.91
CA VAL A 472 -1.37 17.32 12.78
C VAL A 472 -2.29 18.31 12.06
N VAL A 473 -3.61 18.11 12.12
CA VAL A 473 -4.61 19.06 11.61
C VAL A 473 -4.61 20.42 12.35
N SER A 474 -3.88 20.55 13.46
CA SER A 474 -3.65 21.83 14.16
C SER A 474 -2.59 22.72 13.50
N THR A 475 -1.95 22.23 12.45
CA THR A 475 -0.90 22.96 11.72
C THR A 475 -1.18 22.99 10.22
N THR A 476 -0.35 23.74 9.50
CA THR A 476 -0.34 23.75 8.03
C THR A 476 0.43 22.58 7.41
N PHE A 477 0.84 21.57 8.19
CA PHE A 477 1.73 20.51 7.67
C PHE A 477 1.13 19.75 6.49
N SER A 478 -0.17 19.47 6.47
CA SER A 478 -0.80 18.83 5.31
C SER A 478 -0.67 19.67 4.03
N ALA A 479 -0.85 21.00 4.14
CA ALA A 479 -0.67 21.91 3.01
C ALA A 479 0.80 21.99 2.58
N GLN A 480 1.74 22.04 3.53
CA GLN A 480 3.17 22.02 3.25
C GLN A 480 3.60 20.71 2.58
N GLN A 481 3.06 19.57 3.02
CA GLN A 481 3.33 18.27 2.39
C GLN A 481 2.91 18.28 0.93
N LYS A 482 1.71 18.78 0.64
CA LYS A 482 1.20 18.91 -0.72
C LYS A 482 2.05 19.87 -1.56
N ALA A 483 2.50 20.99 -1.00
CA ALA A 483 3.39 21.94 -1.67
C ALA A 483 4.75 21.31 -2.01
N ILE A 484 5.39 20.62 -1.05
CA ILE A 484 6.65 19.88 -1.27
C ILE A 484 6.44 18.81 -2.35
N GLN A 485 5.31 18.09 -2.32
CA GLN A 485 4.96 17.09 -3.33
C GLN A 485 4.79 17.69 -4.73
N ALA A 486 4.24 18.89 -4.83
CA ALA A 486 4.11 19.66 -6.06
C ALA A 486 5.43 20.28 -6.55
N GLY A 487 6.52 20.15 -5.78
CA GLY A 487 7.84 20.71 -6.14
C GLY A 487 7.98 22.20 -5.83
N GLN A 488 7.18 22.72 -4.89
CA GLN A 488 7.28 24.09 -4.40
C GLN A 488 8.31 24.27 -3.27
#